data_AF-A0A377Y3T5-F1
#
_entry.id   AF-A0A377Y3T5-F1
#
_cell.length_a   1.000
_cell.length_b   1.000
_cell.length_c   1.000
_cell.angle_alpha   90.00
_cell.angle_beta   90.00
_cell.angle_gamma   90.00
#
_symmetry.space_group_name_H-M   'P 1'
#
loop_
_entity.id
_entity.type
_entity.pdbx_description
1 polymer ?
#
loop_
_entity_poly.entity_id
_entity_poly.type
_entity_poly.pdbx_seq_one_letter_code
_entity_poly.pdbx_strand_id
1 'polypeptide(L)' 'MQQKLVPEIACYVDEDTAMAGLVSIDYGIAIMPRITALSYYNVHILKIKNTIPPPLYLSGDHERQGALSGAGVI' A
#
# COMPACT_ATOMS: atom_id res chain seq x y z
N MET A 1 19.43 -16.06 13.69
CA MET A 1 18.36 -17.06 13.59
C MET A 1 17.09 -16.33 13.16
N GLN A 2 16.51 -16.65 11.99
CA GLN A 2 15.19 -16.13 11.62
C GLN A 2 14.13 -16.90 12.39
N GLN A 3 13.38 -16.23 13.25
CA GLN A 3 12.24 -16.83 13.95
C GLN A 3 11.07 -16.95 12.96
N LYS A 4 10.52 -18.17 12.83
CA LYS A 4 9.30 -18.42 12.06
C LYS A 4 8.10 -17.99 12.89
N LEU A 5 7.63 -16.76 12.66
CA LEU A 5 6.40 -16.23 13.24
C LEU A 5 5.24 -16.55 12.30
N VAL A 6 4.22 -17.25 12.80
CA VAL A 6 2.96 -17.48 12.09
C VAL A 6 1.93 -16.55 12.72
N PRO A 7 1.48 -15.49 12.01
CA PRO A 7 0.49 -14.57 12.57
C PRO A 7 -0.89 -15.23 12.64
N GLU A 8 -1.65 -14.90 13.67
CA GLU A 8 -3.08 -15.19 13.72
C GLU A 8 -3.83 -14.17 12.85
N ILE A 9 -4.65 -14.65 11.92
CA ILE A 9 -5.33 -13.79 10.94
C ILE A 9 -6.75 -13.53 11.42
N ALA A 10 -7.04 -12.30 11.83
CA ALA A 10 -8.36 -11.89 12.28
C ALA A 10 -9.37 -11.74 11.12
N CYS A 11 -8.95 -11.19 9.99
CA CYS A 11 -9.78 -11.02 8.79
C CYS A 11 -8.91 -10.72 7.55
N TYR A 12 -9.54 -10.76 6.37
CA TYR A 12 -8.96 -10.32 5.10
C TYR A 12 -9.73 -9.11 4.58
N VAL A 13 -9.00 -8.11 4.08
CA VAL A 13 -9.55 -6.83 3.60
C VAL A 13 -8.72 -6.38 2.39
N ASP A 14 -9.40 -5.91 1.35
CA ASP A 14 -8.73 -5.49 0.11
C ASP A 14 -8.24 -4.03 0.14
N GLU A 15 -8.92 -3.14 0.86
CA GLU A 15 -8.66 -1.71 0.83
C GLU A 15 -7.88 -1.22 2.08
N ASP A 16 -6.81 -0.44 1.86
CA ASP A 16 -5.96 0.08 2.92
C ASP A 16 -6.71 0.98 3.93
N THR A 17 -7.70 1.74 3.46
CA THR A 17 -8.52 2.63 4.29
C THR A 17 -9.42 1.84 5.24
N ALA A 18 -10.02 0.75 4.75
CA ALA A 18 -10.82 -0.17 5.55
C ALA A 18 -9.95 -0.87 6.62
N MET A 19 -8.73 -1.29 6.26
CA MET A 19 -7.78 -1.82 7.24
C MET A 19 -7.43 -0.80 8.33
N ALA A 20 -7.15 0.45 7.96
CA ALA A 20 -6.88 1.53 8.92
C ALA A 20 -8.06 1.80 9.87
N GLY A 21 -9.28 1.76 9.33
CA GLY A 21 -10.52 1.88 10.12
C GLY A 21 -10.63 0.77 11.18
N LEU A 22 -10.38 -0.49 10.81
CA LEU A 22 -10.43 -1.62 11.75
C LEU A 22 -9.36 -1.50 12.85
N VAL A 23 -8.13 -1.11 12.50
CA VAL A 23 -7.08 -0.89 13.50
C VAL A 23 -7.42 0.25 14.44
N SER A 24 -8.12 1.29 13.97
CA SER A 24 -8.48 2.47 14.79
C SER A 24 -9.53 2.20 15.87
N ILE A 25 -10.22 1.06 15.80
CA ILE A 25 -11.20 0.59 16.79
C ILE A 25 -10.68 -0.63 17.59
N ASP A 26 -9.36 -0.84 17.62
CA ASP A 26 -8.69 -1.94 18.32
C ASP A 26 -9.14 -3.35 17.87
N TYR A 27 -9.62 -3.51 16.62
CA TYR A 27 -9.97 -4.83 16.09
C TYR A 27 -8.74 -5.74 15.91
N GLY A 28 -7.56 -5.14 15.69
CA GLY A 28 -6.30 -5.87 15.52
C GLY A 28 -5.16 -4.94 15.10
N ILE A 29 -4.06 -5.55 14.63
CA ILE A 29 -2.89 -4.84 14.08
C ILE A 29 -2.74 -5.13 12.59
N ALA A 30 -2.16 -4.19 11.84
CA ALA A 30 -1.92 -4.34 10.41
C ALA A 30 -0.46 -4.01 10.04
N ILE A 31 0.07 -4.75 9.07
CA ILE A 31 1.32 -4.43 8.37
C ILE A 31 0.93 -3.98 6.97
N MET A 32 1.06 -2.69 6.68
CA MET A 32 0.66 -2.10 5.40
C MET A 32 1.61 -0.95 5.02
N PRO A 33 1.60 -0.49 3.75
CA PRO A 33 2.35 0.69 3.35
C PRO A 33 1.95 1.93 4.15
N ARG A 34 2.88 2.87 4.28
CA ARG A 34 2.58 4.15 4.91
C ARG A 34 1.86 5.05 3.90
N ILE A 35 0.57 5.27 4.09
CA ILE A 35 -0.27 6.18 3.30
C ILE A 35 -0.62 7.44 4.10
N THR A 36 -0.95 8.54 3.40
CA THR A 36 -1.33 9.83 4.02
C THR A 36 -2.61 9.71 4.85
N ALA A 37 -3.53 8.84 4.45
CA ALA A 37 -4.79 8.63 5.14
C ALA A 37 -4.63 8.24 6.62
N LEU A 38 -3.53 7.56 6.99
CA LEU A 38 -3.25 7.14 8.37
C LEU A 38 -3.17 8.30 9.36
N SER A 39 -2.88 9.52 8.89
CA SER A 39 -2.87 10.71 9.75
C SER A 39 -4.25 11.12 10.27
N TYR A 40 -5.34 10.62 9.67
CA TYR A 40 -6.71 10.89 10.07
C TYR A 40 -7.31 9.80 10.99
N TYR A 41 -6.60 8.71 11.22
CA TYR A 41 -7.05 7.62 12.09
C TYR A 41 -6.35 7.68 13.45
N ASN A 42 -7.05 7.28 14.50
CA ASN A 42 -6.47 7.13 15.84
C ASN A 42 -5.63 5.85 15.94
N VAL A 43 -4.44 5.85 15.33
CA VAL A 43 -3.56 4.68 15.26
C VAL A 43 -2.11 5.05 15.60
N HIS A 44 -1.39 4.12 16.22
CA HIS A 44 0.05 4.25 16.46
C HIS A 44 0.85 3.58 15.35
N ILE A 45 1.68 4.38 14.66
CA ILE A 45 2.50 3.90 13.54
C ILE A 45 3.90 3.51 14.04
N LEU A 46 4.25 2.23 13.88
CA LEU A 46 5.57 1.69 14.24
C LEU A 46 6.44 1.51 12.99
N LYS A 47 7.69 1.99 13.06
CA LYS A 47 8.67 1.81 11.97
C LYS A 47 9.35 0.46 12.08
N ILE A 48 9.24 -0.37 11.04
CA ILE A 48 9.95 -1.63 10.95
C ILE A 48 11.41 -1.34 10.54
N LYS A 49 12.38 -1.80 11.33
CA LYS A 49 13.81 -1.44 11.16
C LYS A 49 14.49 -2.16 9.99
N ASN A 50 14.11 -3.40 9.71
CA ASN A 50 14.79 -4.27 8.75
C ASN A 50 13.90 -4.61 7.54
N THR A 51 13.45 -3.60 6.78
CA THR A 51 12.66 -3.84 5.57
C THR A 51 13.33 -3.31 4.33
N ILE A 52 13.22 -4.07 3.25
CA ILE A 52 13.38 -3.56 1.89
C ILE A 52 11.95 -3.21 1.45
N PRO A 53 11.64 -1.93 1.17
CA PRO A 53 10.32 -1.55 0.69
C PRO A 53 10.03 -2.26 -0.64
N PRO A 54 8.82 -2.81 -0.83
CA PRO A 54 8.48 -3.44 -2.10
C PRO A 54 8.54 -2.42 -3.25
N PRO A 55 9.10 -2.79 -4.41
CA PRO A 55 9.16 -1.88 -5.56
C PRO A 55 7.76 -1.60 -6.10
N LEU A 56 7.49 -0.33 -6.42
CA LEU A 56 6.29 0.09 -7.15
C LEU A 56 6.61 0.12 -8.65
N TYR A 57 5.83 -0.59 -9.45
CA TYR A 57 6.02 -0.66 -10.90
C TYR A 57 5.10 0.31 -11.63
N LEU A 58 5.62 0.97 -12.66
CA LEU A 58 4.84 1.73 -13.61
C LEU A 58 4.47 0.82 -14.78
N SER A 59 3.19 0.71 -15.08
CA SER A 59 2.67 0.01 -16.25
C SER A 59 1.99 1.01 -17.17
N GLY A 60 2.31 0.94 -18.47
CA GLY A 60 1.71 1.79 -19.49
C GLY A 60 1.48 0.98 -20.77
N ASP A 61 0.37 1.25 -21.44
CA ASP A 61 0.01 0.58 -22.69
C ASP A 61 0.92 1.04 -23.82
N HIS A 62 1.65 0.10 -24.42
CA HIS A 62 2.55 0.37 -25.55
C HIS A 62 1.79 0.86 -26.80
N GLU A 63 0.53 0.47 -26.99
CA GLU A 63 -0.26 0.81 -28.19
C GLU A 63 -0.65 2.29 -28.33
N ARG A 64 -0.59 3.09 -27.26
CA ARG A 64 -0.98 4.52 -27.34
C ARG A 64 0.11 5.44 -27.91
N GLN A 65 1.32 4.94 -28.17
CA GLN A 65 2.44 5.78 -28.62
C GLN A 65 2.40 6.14 -30.12
N GLY A 66 1.57 5.46 -30.92
CA GLY A 66 1.41 5.76 -32.36
C GLY A 66 0.43 6.89 -32.70
N ALA A 67 -0.43 7.32 -31.76
CA ALA A 67 -1.56 8.22 -32.06
C ALA A 67 -1.23 9.73 -31.94
N LEU A 68 -0.05 10.10 -31.44
CA LEU A 68 0.35 11.50 -31.23
C LEU A 68 1.32 12.05 -32.28
N SER A 69 1.74 11.25 -33.27
CA SER A 69 2.63 11.70 -34.36
C SER A 69 1.94 12.55 -35.45
N GLY A 70 0.65 12.86 -35.31
CA GLY A 70 -0.15 13.54 -36.35
C GLY A 70 -0.67 14.95 -36.01
N ALA A 71 -0.43 15.45 -34.80
CA ALA A 71 -0.81 16.82 -34.45
C ALA A 71 0.33 17.78 -34.78
N GLY A 72 0.19 18.49 -35.90
CA GLY A 72 1.17 19.45 -36.41
C GLY A 72 1.63 20.46 -35.37
N VAL A 73 2.94 20.63 -35.29
CA VAL A 73 3.57 21.81 -34.71
C VAL A 73 3.69 22.83 -35.85
N ILE A 74 2.91 23.90 -35.73
CA ILE A 74 3.09 25.16 -36.47
C ILE A 74 4.24 25.93 -35.81
#